data_AF-A0A2D6TA46-F1
#
_entry.id   AF-A0A2D6TA46-F1
#
_cell.length_a   1.000
_cell.length_b   1.000
_cell.length_c   1.000
_cell.angle_alpha   90.00
_cell.angle_beta   90.00
_cell.angle_gamma   90.00
#
_symmetry.space_group_name_H-M   'P 1'
#
loop_
_entity.id
_entity.type
_entity.pdbx_description
1 polymer ?
#
loop_
_entity_poly.entity_id
_entity_poly.type
_entity_poly.pdbx_seq_one_letter_code
_entity_poly.pdbx_strand_id
1 'polypeptide(L)'
;MKYLARCLVMMFVAVLPMTGAVAANPDQITVLIPAFAGPDHLGQNVATVLNLRIWSTFRQKPWPENPRNLDFGRGLVIWSPEPLDRLSHREAERQAKHIGTLAQIIMWGKVFPYGDGVVVQAYLTIPKYRDFREKRLEVWTIERKGRTISVDMPRRRLEIGSIVLARDIIERYTLPSALKIYEKRKGGSPIGAIGDRFTGIQFEPQRGLAKVISNDVLGWVRLPKLSEKPTEISNFVAGAVRIFRGDWQGAVSSMRRVLQNKNTRASLRLSTHLLAGMAMERMDQSGRPHFRAAFRINPLDRSTIQYLIMGEMSELVRSELQSRSGADLEKTSRRIEELINSNSRLFPPESVWLATVRAML
;
A
#
# COMPACT_ATOMS: atom_id res chain seq x y z
N MET A 1 -57.29 56.74 -6.69
CA MET A 1 -56.88 56.03 -5.46
C MET A 1 -56.82 54.53 -5.76
N LYS A 2 -55.82 53.85 -5.18
CA LYS A 2 -55.57 52.39 -5.13
C LYS A 2 -54.70 51.81 -6.27
N TYR A 3 -53.39 52.00 -6.08
CA TYR A 3 -52.34 51.15 -6.64
C TYR A 3 -52.44 49.74 -6.02
N LEU A 4 -52.45 48.70 -6.85
CA LEU A 4 -52.34 47.31 -6.45
C LEU A 4 -50.86 46.91 -6.42
N ALA A 5 -50.34 46.66 -5.21
CA ALA A 5 -48.98 46.24 -4.96
C ALA A 5 -48.76 44.79 -5.44
N ARG A 6 -47.78 44.59 -6.34
CA ARG A 6 -47.26 43.28 -6.71
C ARG A 6 -46.27 42.81 -5.63
N CYS A 7 -46.66 41.80 -4.85
CA CYS A 7 -45.72 41.07 -3.98
C CYS A 7 -44.81 40.19 -4.85
N LEU A 8 -43.56 40.63 -4.97
CA LEU A 8 -42.49 39.89 -5.62
C LEU A 8 -41.85 38.96 -4.56
N VAL A 9 -42.25 37.70 -4.55
CA VAL A 9 -41.62 36.68 -3.69
C VAL A 9 -40.27 36.32 -4.30
N MET A 10 -39.20 36.96 -3.82
CA MET A 10 -37.82 36.54 -4.11
C MET A 10 -37.56 35.21 -3.38
N MET A 11 -37.64 34.12 -4.12
CA MET A 11 -37.20 32.80 -3.67
C MET A 11 -35.66 32.76 -3.71
N PHE A 12 -35.02 33.11 -2.58
CA PHE A 12 -33.58 32.94 -2.38
C PHE A 12 -33.28 31.43 -2.28
N VAL A 13 -32.90 30.81 -3.38
CA VAL A 13 -32.28 29.48 -3.37
C VAL A 13 -30.87 29.66 -2.81
N ALA A 14 -30.72 29.45 -1.51
CA ALA A 14 -29.41 29.32 -0.89
C ALA A 14 -28.73 28.07 -1.46
N VAL A 15 -27.89 28.26 -2.48
CA VAL A 15 -26.92 27.26 -2.90
C VAL A 15 -25.91 27.13 -1.75
N LEU A 16 -26.21 26.26 -0.81
CA LEU A 16 -25.23 25.82 0.18
C LEU A 16 -24.05 25.23 -0.62
N PRO A 17 -22.83 25.77 -0.47
CA PRO A 17 -21.67 25.10 -1.03
C PRO A 17 -21.59 23.75 -0.30
N MET A 18 -21.87 22.66 -1.01
CA MET A 18 -21.45 21.32 -0.61
C MET A 18 -19.92 21.25 -0.71
N THR A 19 -19.22 22.01 0.12
CA THR A 19 -17.77 21.91 0.30
C THR A 19 -17.47 20.86 1.37
N GLY A 20 -17.96 19.64 1.14
CA GLY A 20 -17.39 18.43 1.71
C GLY A 20 -16.12 18.04 0.95
N ALA A 21 -15.24 19.00 0.65
CA ALA A 21 -13.92 18.70 0.13
C ALA A 21 -13.16 18.07 1.30
N VAL A 22 -13.05 16.74 1.29
CA VAL A 22 -12.11 16.02 2.16
C VAL A 22 -10.75 16.65 1.89
N ALA A 23 -10.28 17.50 2.80
CA ALA A 23 -9.00 18.17 2.66
C ALA A 23 -7.93 17.09 2.57
N ALA A 24 -7.44 16.86 1.35
CA ALA A 24 -6.46 15.84 1.07
C ALA A 24 -5.17 16.22 1.82
N ASN A 25 -4.80 15.40 2.80
CA ASN A 25 -3.57 15.62 3.54
C ASN A 25 -2.39 15.13 2.67
N PRO A 26 -1.36 15.96 2.41
CA PRO A 26 -0.26 15.62 1.49
C PRO A 26 0.51 14.35 1.87
N ASP A 27 0.42 13.92 3.14
CA ASP A 27 1.07 12.73 3.68
C ASP A 27 0.09 11.55 3.86
N GLN A 28 -1.12 11.62 3.29
CA GLN A 28 -2.10 10.53 3.37
C GLN A 28 -1.92 9.49 2.27
N ILE A 29 -1.91 8.23 2.65
CA ILE A 29 -2.05 7.08 1.74
C ILE A 29 -3.41 6.45 1.95
N THR A 30 -4.21 6.43 0.88
CA THR A 30 -5.56 5.87 0.86
C THR A 30 -5.53 4.49 0.22
N VAL A 31 -6.08 3.51 0.94
CA VAL A 31 -6.35 2.16 0.43
C VAL A 31 -7.85 1.99 0.25
N LEU A 32 -8.29 1.61 -0.94
CA LEU A 32 -9.69 1.27 -1.22
C LEU A 32 -9.86 -0.26 -1.20
N ILE A 33 -10.86 -0.74 -0.48
CA ILE A 33 -11.23 -2.16 -0.42
C ILE A 33 -12.74 -2.26 -0.66
N PRO A 34 -13.19 -2.40 -1.92
CA PRO A 34 -14.57 -2.75 -2.21
C PRO A 34 -14.91 -4.15 -1.69
N ALA A 35 -16.20 -4.46 -1.63
CA ALA A 35 -16.65 -5.82 -1.41
C ALA A 35 -16.05 -6.74 -2.48
N PHE A 36 -15.70 -7.96 -2.08
CA PHE A 36 -15.28 -8.95 -3.06
C PHE A 36 -16.52 -9.47 -3.80
N ALA A 37 -16.40 -9.83 -5.07
CA ALA A 37 -17.51 -10.49 -5.75
C ALA A 37 -17.73 -11.88 -5.14
N GLY A 38 -18.97 -12.25 -4.87
CA GLY A 38 -19.31 -13.53 -4.26
C GLY A 38 -20.80 -13.64 -3.96
N PRO A 39 -21.27 -14.83 -3.50
CA PRO A 39 -22.65 -15.02 -3.09
C PRO A 39 -22.98 -14.24 -1.82
N ASP A 40 -24.24 -13.80 -1.72
CA ASP A 40 -24.82 -13.15 -0.54
C ASP A 40 -23.92 -12.03 0.04
N HIS A 41 -23.76 -12.01 1.36
CA HIS A 41 -22.89 -11.08 2.08
C HIS A 41 -21.43 -11.52 2.17
N LEU A 42 -21.06 -12.67 1.59
CA LEU A 42 -19.74 -13.27 1.78
C LEU A 42 -18.61 -12.34 1.32
N GLY A 43 -18.83 -11.64 0.21
CA GLY A 43 -17.90 -10.66 -0.34
C GLY A 43 -17.65 -9.47 0.58
N GLN A 44 -18.69 -8.98 1.24
CA GLN A 44 -18.64 -7.87 2.19
C GLN A 44 -17.87 -8.29 3.44
N ASN A 45 -18.22 -9.44 4.02
CA ASN A 45 -17.58 -9.96 5.22
C ASN A 45 -16.07 -10.17 5.02
N VAL A 46 -15.67 -10.76 3.89
CA VAL A 46 -14.25 -10.95 3.56
C VAL A 46 -13.54 -9.60 3.39
N ALA A 47 -14.15 -8.65 2.68
CA ALA A 47 -13.59 -7.30 2.54
C ALA A 47 -13.40 -6.62 3.90
N THR A 48 -14.39 -6.73 4.81
CA THR A 48 -14.29 -6.23 6.18
C THR A 48 -13.14 -6.87 6.94
N VAL A 49 -13.03 -8.20 6.93
CA VAL A 49 -11.95 -8.93 7.60
C VAL A 49 -10.58 -8.49 7.08
N LEU A 50 -10.40 -8.45 5.75
CA LEU A 50 -9.12 -8.08 5.15
C LEU A 50 -8.79 -6.60 5.38
N ASN A 51 -9.79 -5.71 5.32
CA ASN A 51 -9.64 -4.31 5.67
C ASN A 51 -9.09 -4.16 7.09
N LEU A 52 -9.76 -4.75 8.08
CA LEU A 52 -9.34 -4.68 9.47
C LEU A 52 -7.93 -5.25 9.68
N ARG A 53 -7.57 -6.34 8.99
CA ARG A 53 -6.20 -6.89 9.03
C ARG A 53 -5.19 -5.90 8.48
N ILE A 54 -5.39 -5.38 7.27
CA ILE A 54 -4.46 -4.45 6.62
C ILE A 54 -4.31 -3.20 7.47
N TRP A 55 -5.43 -2.62 7.88
CA TRP A 55 -5.47 -1.43 8.71
C TRP A 55 -4.73 -1.63 10.06
N SER A 56 -4.88 -2.79 10.71
CA SER A 56 -4.15 -3.12 11.95
C SER A 56 -2.63 -3.11 11.82
N THR A 57 -2.11 -3.12 10.59
CA THR A 57 -0.67 -3.04 10.33
C THR A 57 -0.16 -1.61 10.20
N PHE A 58 -1.03 -0.60 10.15
CA PHE A 58 -0.62 0.78 9.98
C PHE A 58 -0.08 1.33 11.30
N ARG A 59 1.12 1.92 11.29
CA ARG A 59 1.74 2.55 12.47
C ARG A 59 1.55 4.07 12.43
N GLN A 60 1.37 4.74 13.57
CA GLN A 60 1.44 6.20 13.74
C GLN A 60 2.24 6.58 15.01
N LYS A 61 2.71 7.84 15.10
CA LYS A 61 3.46 8.42 16.23
C LYS A 61 2.68 8.42 17.56
N PRO A 62 3.38 8.34 18.72
CA PRO A 62 4.43 7.38 19.05
C PRO A 62 3.79 6.09 19.59
N TRP A 63 4.39 4.98 19.16
CA TRP A 63 4.05 3.63 19.58
C TRP A 63 5.30 3.01 20.20
N PRO A 64 5.24 2.10 21.20
CA PRO A 64 6.43 1.48 21.81
C PRO A 64 7.41 0.83 20.82
N GLU A 65 6.96 0.47 19.61
CA GLU A 65 7.79 -0.09 18.53
C GLU A 65 8.33 0.95 17.53
N ASN A 66 8.08 2.24 17.78
CA ASN A 66 8.64 3.38 17.05
C ASN A 66 9.46 4.25 18.01
N PRO A 67 10.57 3.72 18.56
CA PRO A 67 11.36 4.39 19.60
C PRO A 67 11.96 5.72 19.13
N ARG A 68 12.04 5.91 17.81
CA ARG A 68 12.55 7.15 17.18
C ARG A 68 11.47 8.20 16.96
N ASN A 69 10.23 7.95 17.38
CA ASN A 69 9.10 8.87 17.20
C ASN A 69 8.99 9.35 15.74
N LEU A 70 9.04 8.43 14.77
CA LEU A 70 8.94 8.78 13.34
C LEU A 70 7.48 8.95 12.93
N ASP A 71 7.17 10.00 12.16
CA ASP A 71 5.86 10.17 11.53
C ASP A 71 5.90 9.58 10.12
N PHE A 72 4.91 8.76 9.79
CA PHE A 72 4.77 8.11 8.49
C PHE A 72 3.48 8.56 7.79
N GLY A 73 2.93 9.71 8.18
CA GLY A 73 1.69 10.25 7.63
C GLY A 73 0.44 9.45 8.04
N ARG A 74 -0.66 9.64 7.30
CA ARG A 74 -1.95 9.02 7.59
C ARG A 74 -2.25 7.85 6.65
N GLY A 75 -2.57 6.69 7.21
CA GLY A 75 -3.15 5.58 6.43
C GLY A 75 -4.67 5.65 6.52
N LEU A 76 -5.34 6.00 5.42
CA LEU A 76 -6.80 5.95 5.32
C LEU A 76 -7.21 4.64 4.65
N VAL A 77 -8.17 3.92 5.22
CA VAL A 77 -8.85 2.85 4.49
C VAL A 77 -10.28 3.26 4.20
N ILE A 78 -10.68 3.10 2.94
CA ILE A 78 -12.04 3.27 2.46
C ILE A 78 -12.58 1.87 2.20
N TRP A 79 -13.59 1.49 2.95
CA TRP A 79 -14.36 0.28 2.66
C TRP A 79 -15.58 0.67 1.82
N SER A 80 -15.91 -0.15 0.83
CA SER A 80 -17.14 0.02 0.04
C SER A 80 -17.95 -1.28 0.08
N PRO A 81 -19.27 -1.22 0.32
CA PRO A 81 -20.13 -2.39 0.38
C PRO A 81 -20.38 -3.04 -1.00
N GLU A 82 -20.06 -2.31 -2.07
CA GLU A 82 -20.31 -2.72 -3.44
C GLU A 82 -19.02 -3.30 -4.05
N PRO A 83 -19.12 -4.42 -4.79
CA PRO A 83 -18.00 -4.93 -5.57
C PRO A 83 -17.72 -4.03 -6.78
N LEU A 84 -16.60 -4.29 -7.47
CA LEU A 84 -16.35 -3.65 -8.75
C LEU A 84 -17.41 -4.06 -9.79
N ASP A 85 -17.87 -3.09 -10.59
CA ASP A 85 -18.74 -3.33 -11.76
C ASP A 85 -18.18 -4.41 -12.68
N ARG A 86 -16.84 -4.41 -12.84
CA ARG A 86 -16.09 -5.40 -13.61
C ARG A 86 -14.83 -5.79 -12.85
N LEU A 87 -14.62 -7.09 -12.67
CA LEU A 87 -13.45 -7.65 -12.00
C LEU A 87 -12.19 -7.53 -12.89
N SER A 88 -11.63 -6.33 -12.99
CA SER A 88 -10.44 -6.06 -13.79
C SER A 88 -9.57 -4.97 -13.18
N HIS A 89 -8.27 -5.01 -13.46
CA HIS A 89 -7.36 -3.93 -13.05
C HIS A 89 -7.75 -2.56 -13.63
N ARG A 90 -8.29 -2.52 -14.85
CA ARG A 90 -8.72 -1.26 -15.49
C ARG A 90 -9.86 -0.61 -14.70
N GLU A 91 -10.82 -1.41 -14.28
CA GLU A 91 -11.95 -0.94 -13.47
C GLU A 91 -11.49 -0.51 -12.08
N ALA A 92 -10.63 -1.31 -11.45
CA ALA A 92 -10.03 -0.97 -10.18
C ALA A 92 -9.26 0.37 -10.25
N GLU A 93 -8.51 0.63 -11.32
CA GLU A 93 -7.85 1.93 -11.56
C GLU A 93 -8.86 3.08 -11.73
N ARG A 94 -9.97 2.86 -12.45
CA ARG A 94 -11.03 3.85 -12.64
C ARG A 94 -11.61 4.27 -11.28
N GLN A 95 -12.02 3.30 -10.47
CA GLN A 95 -12.64 3.58 -9.17
C GLN A 95 -11.64 4.21 -8.19
N ALA A 96 -10.39 3.75 -8.17
CA ALA A 96 -9.36 4.32 -7.30
C ALA A 96 -9.06 5.80 -7.64
N LYS A 97 -9.15 6.17 -8.92
CA LYS A 97 -8.92 7.55 -9.40
C LYS A 97 -10.14 8.47 -9.24
N HIS A 98 -11.29 7.95 -8.84
CA HIS A 98 -12.49 8.76 -8.66
C HIS A 98 -12.25 9.87 -7.63
N ILE A 99 -12.78 11.08 -7.87
CA ILE A 99 -12.46 12.29 -7.10
C ILE A 99 -12.83 12.16 -5.61
N GLY A 100 -13.89 11.41 -5.30
CA GLY A 100 -14.31 11.13 -3.91
C GLY A 100 -13.46 10.08 -3.18
N THR A 101 -12.54 9.44 -3.88
CA THR A 101 -11.73 8.32 -3.38
C THR A 101 -10.25 8.66 -3.37
N LEU A 102 -9.69 8.97 -4.54
CA LEU A 102 -8.26 9.23 -4.76
C LEU A 102 -7.35 8.23 -4.02
N ALA A 103 -7.60 6.93 -4.22
CA ALA A 103 -6.85 5.85 -3.61
C ALA A 103 -5.54 5.53 -4.35
N GLN A 104 -4.45 5.43 -3.60
CA GLN A 104 -3.14 5.01 -4.11
C GLN A 104 -3.07 3.50 -4.33
N ILE A 105 -3.88 2.74 -3.60
CA ILE A 105 -3.91 1.28 -3.62
C ILE A 105 -5.36 0.83 -3.59
N ILE A 106 -5.74 -0.13 -4.43
CA ILE A 106 -7.03 -0.79 -4.37
C ILE A 106 -6.84 -2.30 -4.34
N MET A 107 -7.48 -2.97 -3.39
CA MET A 107 -7.51 -4.42 -3.27
C MET A 107 -8.93 -4.93 -3.53
N TRP A 108 -9.06 -5.84 -4.49
CA TRP A 108 -10.34 -6.33 -4.98
C TRP A 108 -10.23 -7.81 -5.32
N GLY A 109 -11.33 -8.48 -5.60
CA GLY A 109 -11.28 -9.87 -6.03
C GLY A 109 -12.59 -10.60 -5.94
N LYS A 110 -12.49 -11.92 -5.81
CA LYS A 110 -13.64 -12.83 -5.77
C LYS A 110 -13.50 -13.79 -4.60
N VAL A 111 -14.64 -14.20 -4.04
CA VAL A 111 -14.74 -15.16 -2.95
C VAL A 111 -15.67 -16.30 -3.32
N PHE A 112 -15.37 -17.47 -2.78
CA PHE A 112 -16.14 -18.69 -3.02
C PHE A 112 -16.27 -19.48 -1.71
N PRO A 113 -17.46 -19.99 -1.35
CA PRO A 113 -17.59 -21.00 -0.31
C PRO A 113 -16.72 -22.21 -0.65
N TYR A 114 -16.00 -22.75 0.32
CA TYR A 114 -15.14 -23.92 0.12
C TYR A 114 -15.02 -24.74 1.42
N GLY A 115 -15.70 -25.88 1.47
CA GLY A 115 -15.82 -26.68 2.70
C GLY A 115 -16.36 -25.82 3.85
N ASP A 116 -15.68 -25.88 4.99
CA ASP A 116 -16.00 -25.07 6.19
C ASP A 116 -15.35 -23.68 6.18
N GLY A 117 -14.86 -23.23 5.03
CA GLY A 117 -14.19 -21.95 4.86
C GLY A 117 -14.57 -21.24 3.58
N VAL A 118 -13.77 -20.23 3.25
CA VAL A 118 -13.98 -19.38 2.09
C VAL A 118 -12.65 -19.18 1.39
N VAL A 119 -12.61 -19.56 0.11
CA VAL A 119 -11.48 -19.26 -0.76
C VAL A 119 -11.60 -17.81 -1.21
N VAL A 120 -10.51 -17.06 -1.03
CA VAL A 120 -10.39 -15.67 -1.47
C VAL A 120 -9.34 -15.61 -2.57
N GLN A 121 -9.75 -15.13 -3.74
CA GLN A 121 -8.84 -14.75 -4.83
C GLN A 121 -8.71 -13.23 -4.84
N ALA A 122 -7.54 -12.72 -4.50
CA ALA A 122 -7.30 -11.29 -4.34
C ALA A 122 -6.35 -10.74 -5.40
N TYR A 123 -6.62 -9.52 -5.80
CA TYR A 123 -5.82 -8.72 -6.71
C TYR A 123 -5.49 -7.40 -6.05
N LEU A 124 -4.31 -6.87 -6.38
CA LEU A 124 -3.88 -5.54 -5.97
C LEU A 124 -3.64 -4.70 -7.22
N THR A 125 -4.22 -3.50 -7.22
CA THR A 125 -3.94 -2.50 -8.24
C THR A 125 -3.40 -1.23 -7.60
N ILE A 126 -2.33 -0.70 -8.17
CA ILE A 126 -1.67 0.53 -7.75
C ILE A 126 -1.76 1.52 -8.92
N PRO A 127 -2.84 2.31 -9.02
CA PRO A 127 -3.07 3.21 -10.14
C PRO A 127 -1.90 4.18 -10.35
N LYS A 128 -1.60 4.47 -11.61
CA LYS A 128 -0.66 5.54 -12.01
C LYS A 128 -1.47 6.78 -12.37
N TYR A 129 -1.35 7.81 -11.55
CA TYR A 129 -1.89 9.16 -11.76
C TYR A 129 -1.14 10.16 -10.88
N ARG A 130 -1.31 11.46 -11.15
CA ARG A 130 -0.84 12.52 -10.26
C ARG A 130 -1.89 12.69 -9.17
N ASP A 131 -1.59 12.15 -7.99
CA ASP A 131 -2.43 12.35 -6.82
C ASP A 131 -2.05 13.65 -6.08
N PHE A 132 -2.66 13.88 -4.92
CA PHE A 132 -2.48 15.08 -4.12
C PHE A 132 -1.15 15.11 -3.35
N ARG A 133 -0.34 14.04 -3.40
CA ARG A 133 0.89 13.95 -2.61
C ARG A 133 2.02 14.70 -3.31
N GLU A 134 2.77 15.48 -2.55
CA GLU A 134 3.97 16.15 -3.04
C GLU A 134 5.13 15.16 -3.22
N LYS A 135 5.22 14.17 -2.30
CA LYS A 135 6.29 13.18 -2.28
C LYS A 135 5.78 11.81 -2.68
N ARG A 136 6.48 11.19 -3.62
CA ARG A 136 6.22 9.82 -4.11
C ARG A 136 7.29 8.87 -3.61
N LEU A 137 7.20 8.51 -2.34
CA LEU A 137 8.20 7.67 -1.65
C LEU A 137 8.33 6.28 -2.28
N GLU A 138 7.28 5.81 -2.96
CA GLU A 138 7.30 4.54 -3.69
C GLU A 138 8.20 4.53 -4.93
N VAL A 139 8.62 5.70 -5.43
CA VAL A 139 9.57 5.83 -6.53
C VAL A 139 10.97 5.89 -5.93
N TRP A 140 11.84 4.96 -6.31
CA TRP A 140 13.23 4.95 -5.87
C TRP A 140 14.07 5.80 -6.83
N THR A 141 14.71 6.83 -6.29
CA THR A 141 15.51 7.79 -7.04
C THR A 141 16.94 7.79 -6.50
N ILE A 142 17.92 7.82 -7.41
CA ILE A 142 19.35 7.99 -7.13
C ILE A 142 19.85 9.19 -7.92
N GLU A 143 20.63 10.04 -7.27
CA GLU A 143 21.32 11.16 -7.88
C GLU A 143 22.83 10.93 -7.81
N ARG A 144 23.53 11.16 -8.92
CA ARG A 144 24.99 11.10 -9.03
C ARG A 144 25.45 11.95 -10.21
N LYS A 145 26.56 12.70 -10.05
CA LYS A 145 27.14 13.55 -11.10
C LYS A 145 26.12 14.52 -11.75
N GLY A 146 25.24 15.11 -10.94
CA GLY A 146 24.20 16.04 -11.41
C GLY A 146 23.11 15.40 -12.28
N ARG A 147 23.03 14.07 -12.32
CA ARG A 147 22.00 13.31 -13.04
C ARG A 147 21.19 12.48 -12.07
N THR A 148 19.94 12.22 -12.47
CA THR A 148 18.97 11.51 -11.66
C THR A 148 18.39 10.35 -12.44
N ILE A 149 18.40 9.16 -11.83
CA ILE A 149 17.66 7.99 -12.31
C ILE A 149 16.60 7.60 -11.28
N SER A 150 15.47 7.12 -11.79
CA SER A 150 14.39 6.64 -10.94
C SER A 150 13.83 5.32 -11.44
N VAL A 151 13.38 4.48 -10.52
CA VAL A 151 12.56 3.29 -10.83
C VAL A 151 11.26 3.37 -10.01
N ASP A 152 10.14 3.09 -10.68
CA ASP A 152 8.81 3.02 -10.06
C ASP A 152 8.60 1.63 -9.43
N MET A 153 7.47 1.43 -8.75
CA MET A 153 7.04 0.13 -8.23
C MET A 153 7.24 -0.99 -9.28
N PRO A 154 7.76 -2.17 -8.89
CA PRO A 154 8.15 -3.20 -9.83
C PRO A 154 6.94 -3.72 -10.61
N ARG A 155 5.78 -3.79 -9.96
CA ARG A 155 4.49 -4.15 -10.57
C ARG A 155 3.40 -3.31 -9.93
N ARG A 156 2.48 -2.82 -10.77
CA ARG A 156 1.29 -2.06 -10.36
C ARG A 156 0.00 -2.86 -10.44
N ARG A 157 0.04 -4.03 -11.06
CA ARG A 157 -1.07 -4.96 -11.23
C ARG A 157 -0.57 -6.33 -10.78
N LEU A 158 -1.13 -6.83 -9.69
CA LEU A 158 -0.66 -8.03 -9.02
C LEU A 158 -1.84 -8.96 -8.75
N GLU A 159 -1.64 -10.23 -9.05
CA GLU A 159 -2.49 -11.31 -8.55
C GLU A 159 -1.82 -11.87 -7.30
N ILE A 160 -2.55 -11.91 -6.20
CA ILE A 160 -2.09 -12.50 -4.94
C ILE A 160 -2.61 -13.95 -4.91
N GLY A 161 -1.82 -14.85 -4.32
CA GLY A 161 -2.24 -16.23 -4.17
C GLY A 161 -3.56 -16.34 -3.42
N SER A 162 -4.32 -17.39 -3.76
CA SER A 162 -5.58 -17.66 -3.07
C SER A 162 -5.31 -18.05 -1.62
N ILE A 163 -6.14 -17.54 -0.71
CA ILE A 163 -6.12 -17.93 0.69
C ILE A 163 -7.44 -18.57 1.07
N VAL A 164 -7.42 -19.40 2.12
CA VAL A 164 -8.64 -19.90 2.75
C VAL A 164 -8.83 -19.15 4.07
N LEU A 165 -9.99 -18.55 4.25
CA LEU A 165 -10.42 -17.95 5.50
C LEU A 165 -11.41 -18.89 6.20
N ALA A 166 -11.27 -19.04 7.51
CA ALA A 166 -12.19 -19.82 8.31
C ALA A 166 -13.56 -19.12 8.41
N ARG A 167 -14.64 -19.89 8.38
CA ARG A 167 -16.01 -19.38 8.34
C ARG A 167 -16.40 -18.61 9.60
N ASP A 168 -15.95 -19.06 10.78
CA ASP A 168 -16.20 -18.40 12.06
C ASP A 168 -15.68 -16.95 12.11
N ILE A 169 -14.56 -16.68 11.45
CA ILE A 169 -14.00 -15.33 11.32
C ILE A 169 -14.89 -14.46 10.44
N ILE A 170 -15.45 -15.03 9.37
CA ILE A 170 -16.25 -14.31 8.38
C ILE A 170 -17.64 -14.00 8.92
N GLU A 171 -18.26 -14.94 9.63
CA GLU A 171 -19.60 -14.78 10.19
C GLU A 171 -19.62 -13.77 11.34
N ARG A 172 -18.51 -13.64 12.08
CA ARG A 172 -18.38 -12.67 13.17
C ARG A 172 -18.26 -11.21 12.69
N TYR A 173 -17.80 -10.98 11.46
CA TYR A 173 -17.47 -9.64 10.95
C TYR A 173 -18.14 -9.36 9.61
N THR A 174 -19.45 -9.13 9.67
CA THR A 174 -20.27 -8.85 8.49
C THR A 174 -20.07 -7.46 7.93
N LEU A 175 -19.93 -6.46 8.80
CA LEU A 175 -19.73 -5.05 8.44
C LEU A 175 -18.67 -4.42 9.35
N PRO A 176 -17.96 -3.37 8.90
CA PRO A 176 -17.04 -2.63 9.76
C PRO A 176 -17.72 -2.10 11.04
N SER A 177 -18.99 -1.71 10.95
CA SER A 177 -19.84 -1.22 12.05
C SER A 177 -20.16 -2.25 13.14
N ALA A 178 -19.81 -3.52 12.92
CA ALA A 178 -19.78 -4.53 13.98
C ALA A 178 -18.74 -4.19 15.05
N LEU A 179 -17.68 -3.43 14.71
CA LEU A 179 -16.70 -2.95 15.68
C LEU A 179 -17.23 -1.72 16.42
N LYS A 180 -17.48 -1.92 17.71
CA LYS A 180 -17.87 -0.86 18.64
C LYS A 180 -16.66 -0.03 19.07
N ILE A 181 -16.88 1.28 19.17
CA ILE A 181 -15.92 2.26 19.70
C ILE A 181 -16.24 2.48 21.18
N TYR A 182 -15.22 2.44 22.02
CA TYR A 182 -15.30 2.60 23.47
C TYR A 182 -14.46 3.79 23.91
N GLU A 183 -14.91 4.55 24.89
CA GLU A 183 -14.13 5.67 25.42
C GLU A 183 -12.79 5.22 26.04
N LYS A 184 -12.82 4.08 26.74
CA LYS A 184 -11.70 3.56 27.54
C LYS A 184 -11.12 2.28 26.95
N ARG A 185 -9.80 2.08 27.12
CA ARG A 185 -9.07 0.86 26.70
C ARG A 185 -9.67 -0.44 27.24
N LYS A 186 -10.10 -0.42 28.51
CA LYS A 186 -10.70 -1.58 29.19
C LYS A 186 -12.10 -1.91 28.66
N GLY A 187 -12.69 -1.07 27.80
CA GLY A 187 -14.08 -1.15 27.35
C GLY A 187 -15.02 -0.32 28.20
N GLY A 188 -16.30 -0.68 28.18
CA GLY A 188 -17.40 0.03 28.82
C GLY A 188 -18.62 0.07 27.90
N SER A 189 -19.51 1.05 28.11
CA SER A 189 -20.57 1.32 27.15
C SER A 189 -19.97 1.79 25.82
N PRO A 190 -20.44 1.27 24.67
CA PRO A 190 -20.06 1.80 23.37
C PRO A 190 -20.43 3.29 23.25
N ILE A 191 -19.49 4.09 22.76
CA ILE A 191 -19.70 5.52 22.42
C ILE A 191 -19.89 5.73 20.91
N GLY A 192 -19.84 4.65 20.13
CA GLY A 192 -20.01 4.69 18.68
C GLY A 192 -19.69 3.35 18.02
N ALA A 193 -19.60 3.36 16.70
CA ALA A 193 -19.18 2.23 15.89
C ALA A 193 -18.30 2.71 14.73
N ILE A 194 -17.45 1.83 14.21
CA ILE A 194 -16.65 2.11 13.01
C ILE A 194 -17.60 2.29 11.81
N GLY A 195 -17.50 3.43 11.13
CA GLY A 195 -18.13 3.64 9.81
C GLY A 195 -17.28 3.13 8.66
N ASP A 196 -17.69 3.46 7.43
CA ASP A 196 -17.02 3.01 6.20
C ASP A 196 -15.67 3.70 5.96
N ARG A 197 -15.45 4.82 6.66
CA ARG A 197 -14.21 5.60 6.67
C ARG A 197 -13.73 5.77 8.10
N PHE A 198 -12.48 5.40 8.35
CA PHE A 198 -11.88 5.54 9.67
C PHE A 198 -10.37 5.67 9.56
N THR A 199 -9.80 6.38 10.54
CA THR A 199 -8.36 6.58 10.67
C THR A 199 -7.88 5.95 11.96
N GLY A 200 -6.81 5.17 11.88
CA GLY A 200 -6.15 4.61 13.06
C GLY A 200 -5.15 5.60 13.65
N ILE A 201 -5.31 5.88 14.94
CA ILE A 201 -4.46 6.78 15.73
C ILE A 201 -3.41 5.98 16.51
N GLN A 202 -3.80 4.83 17.06
CA GLN A 202 -2.95 4.00 17.92
C GLN A 202 -3.29 2.53 17.72
N PHE A 203 -2.32 1.61 17.77
CA PHE A 203 -2.57 0.18 17.56
C PHE A 203 -1.82 -0.70 18.56
N GLU A 204 -2.54 -1.44 19.41
CA GLU A 204 -2.03 -2.41 20.37
C GLU A 204 -2.28 -3.85 19.88
N PRO A 205 -1.53 -4.37 18.88
CA PRO A 205 -1.81 -5.68 18.30
C PRO A 205 -1.70 -6.82 19.32
N GLN A 206 -0.75 -6.74 20.25
CA GLN A 206 -0.58 -7.73 21.33
C GLN A 206 -1.80 -7.82 22.26
N ARG A 207 -2.59 -6.74 22.35
CA ARG A 207 -3.81 -6.66 23.16
C ARG A 207 -5.08 -6.70 22.33
N GLY A 208 -4.97 -6.76 21.01
CA GLY A 208 -6.10 -6.65 20.08
C GLY A 208 -6.87 -5.35 20.27
N LEU A 209 -6.20 -4.21 20.46
CA LEU A 209 -6.85 -2.89 20.58
C LEU A 209 -6.34 -1.93 19.53
N ALA A 210 -7.16 -0.97 19.14
CA ALA A 210 -6.72 0.19 18.36
C ALA A 210 -7.50 1.43 18.80
N LYS A 211 -6.87 2.60 18.79
CA LYS A 211 -7.54 3.89 18.95
C LYS A 211 -7.81 4.47 17.56
N VAL A 212 -9.02 4.96 17.33
CA VAL A 212 -9.53 5.33 16.02
C VAL A 212 -10.28 6.65 16.07
N ILE A 213 -10.38 7.31 14.92
CA ILE A 213 -11.39 8.32 14.65
C ILE A 213 -12.28 7.79 13.53
N SER A 214 -13.60 7.76 13.76
CA SER A 214 -14.61 7.41 12.76
C SER A 214 -15.90 8.14 13.06
N ASN A 215 -16.54 8.73 12.05
CA ASN A 215 -17.73 9.58 12.21
C ASN A 215 -17.57 10.61 13.34
N ASP A 216 -16.41 11.27 13.38
CA ASP A 216 -16.01 12.26 14.40
C ASP A 216 -15.92 11.72 15.85
N VAL A 217 -16.10 10.41 16.06
CA VAL A 217 -15.91 9.75 17.35
C VAL A 217 -14.47 9.25 17.49
N LEU A 218 -13.74 9.78 18.47
CA LEU A 218 -12.42 9.30 18.89
C LEU A 218 -12.56 8.29 20.03
N GLY A 219 -12.08 7.06 19.83
CA GLY A 219 -12.11 6.06 20.90
C GLY A 219 -11.35 4.78 20.56
N TRP A 220 -11.54 3.75 21.38
CA TRP A 220 -10.89 2.46 21.31
C TRP A 220 -11.79 1.42 20.68
N VAL A 221 -11.27 0.65 19.73
CA VAL A 221 -11.90 -0.53 19.17
C VAL A 221 -11.14 -1.78 19.59
N ARG A 222 -11.88 -2.86 19.81
CA ARG A 222 -11.31 -4.18 20.03
C ARG A 222 -11.16 -4.86 18.68
N LEU A 223 -9.92 -5.01 18.25
CA LEU A 223 -9.59 -5.75 17.05
C LEU A 223 -9.83 -7.23 17.30
N PRO A 224 -10.44 -7.93 16.34
CA PRO A 224 -10.62 -9.36 16.49
C PRO A 224 -9.26 -10.06 16.52
N LYS A 225 -9.20 -11.22 17.17
CA LYS A 225 -8.16 -12.20 16.88
C LYS A 225 -8.41 -12.75 15.48
N LEU A 226 -8.07 -11.97 14.45
CA LEU A 226 -8.26 -12.30 13.03
C LEU A 226 -7.27 -13.40 12.62
N SER A 227 -7.49 -14.66 13.05
CA SER A 227 -6.56 -15.82 12.98
C SER A 227 -5.12 -15.52 13.41
N GLU A 228 -4.49 -16.37 14.22
CA GLU A 228 -3.15 -16.08 14.77
C GLU A 228 -2.05 -15.82 13.72
N LYS A 229 -2.28 -16.17 12.44
CA LYS A 229 -1.33 -15.99 11.34
C LYS A 229 -1.81 -14.94 10.34
N PRO A 230 -1.10 -13.80 10.19
CA PRO A 230 -1.31 -12.87 9.09
C PRO A 230 -1.18 -13.58 7.74
N THR A 231 -2.06 -13.26 6.79
CA THR A 231 -2.05 -13.83 5.45
C THR A 231 -0.99 -13.15 4.58
N GLU A 232 -0.54 -13.81 3.51
CA GLU A 232 0.33 -13.18 2.52
C GLU A 232 -0.30 -11.93 1.90
N ILE A 233 -1.63 -11.91 1.68
CA ILE A 233 -2.38 -10.75 1.20
C ILE A 233 -2.18 -9.58 2.15
N SER A 234 -2.53 -9.77 3.43
CA SER A 234 -2.43 -8.69 4.41
C SER A 234 -0.99 -8.20 4.58
N ASN A 235 0.01 -9.10 4.57
CA ASN A 235 1.41 -8.71 4.72
C ASN A 235 1.93 -7.96 3.49
N PHE A 236 1.61 -8.42 2.28
CA PHE A 236 2.08 -7.76 1.07
C PHE A 236 1.46 -6.36 0.92
N VAL A 237 0.14 -6.24 1.09
CA VAL A 237 -0.56 -4.95 1.00
C VAL A 237 -0.08 -4.00 2.09
N ALA A 238 0.06 -4.48 3.33
CA ALA A 238 0.66 -3.70 4.41
C ALA A 238 2.08 -3.21 4.06
N GLY A 239 2.92 -4.07 3.51
CA GLY A 239 4.26 -3.72 3.07
C GLY A 239 4.26 -2.65 1.98
N ALA A 240 3.36 -2.77 0.99
CA ALA A 240 3.18 -1.76 -0.05
C ALA A 240 2.74 -0.41 0.54
N VAL A 241 1.73 -0.38 1.42
CA VAL A 241 1.31 0.85 2.09
C VAL A 241 2.46 1.48 2.88
N ARG A 242 3.23 0.66 3.62
CA ARG A 242 4.39 1.13 4.39
C ARG A 242 5.47 1.76 3.50
N ILE A 243 5.69 1.24 2.30
CA ILE A 243 6.59 1.85 1.30
C ILE A 243 6.08 3.23 0.86
N PHE A 244 4.79 3.34 0.55
CA PHE A 244 4.18 4.62 0.17
C PHE A 244 4.28 5.67 1.29
N ARG A 245 4.37 5.20 2.54
CA ARG A 245 4.45 6.01 3.76
C ARG A 245 5.87 6.24 4.29
N GLY A 246 6.88 5.61 3.68
CA GLY A 246 8.27 5.66 4.16
C GLY A 246 8.56 4.87 5.45
N ASP A 247 7.67 3.98 5.90
CA ASP A 247 7.95 3.03 6.99
C ASP A 247 8.78 1.85 6.44
N TRP A 248 10.05 2.10 6.14
CA TRP A 248 10.95 1.15 5.49
C TRP A 248 11.18 -0.11 6.33
N GLN A 249 11.41 0.04 7.63
CA GLN A 249 11.64 -1.09 8.54
C GLN A 249 10.38 -1.95 8.67
N GLY A 250 9.22 -1.31 8.76
CA GLY A 250 7.94 -1.99 8.74
C GLY A 250 7.69 -2.69 7.41
N ALA A 251 8.04 -2.07 6.28
CA ALA A 251 7.93 -2.67 4.96
C ALA A 251 8.78 -3.94 4.86
N VAL A 252 10.06 -3.89 5.23
CA VAL A 252 10.95 -5.07 5.28
C VAL A 252 10.36 -6.17 6.16
N SER A 253 9.86 -5.82 7.34
CA SER A 253 9.24 -6.78 8.26
C SER A 253 8.02 -7.47 7.66
N SER A 254 7.17 -6.73 6.95
CA SER A 254 6.00 -7.27 6.24
C SER A 254 6.40 -8.13 5.05
N MET A 255 7.35 -7.68 4.23
CA MET A 255 7.85 -8.44 3.08
C MET A 255 8.51 -9.75 3.51
N ARG A 256 9.28 -9.76 4.60
CA ARG A 256 9.87 -10.98 5.18
C ARG A 256 8.81 -12.03 5.51
N ARG A 257 7.67 -11.63 6.08
CA ARG A 257 6.56 -12.58 6.37
C ARG A 257 5.95 -13.17 5.11
N VAL A 258 5.89 -12.39 4.01
CA VAL A 258 5.48 -12.92 2.69
C VAL A 258 6.53 -13.93 2.19
N LEU A 259 7.82 -13.61 2.26
CA LEU A 259 8.89 -14.51 1.80
C LEU A 259 9.00 -15.82 2.61
N GLN A 260 8.63 -15.78 3.90
CA GLN A 260 8.58 -16.96 4.77
C GLN A 260 7.44 -17.92 4.43
N ASN A 261 6.40 -17.46 3.72
CA ASN A 261 5.34 -18.33 3.25
C ASN A 261 5.83 -19.16 2.05
N LYS A 262 5.99 -20.47 2.27
CA LYS A 262 6.44 -21.42 1.24
C LYS A 262 5.48 -21.47 0.03
N ASN A 263 4.19 -21.19 0.25
CA ASN A 263 3.16 -21.25 -0.78
C ASN A 263 3.03 -19.96 -1.60
N THR A 264 3.81 -18.91 -1.28
CA THR A 264 3.77 -17.67 -2.06
C THR A 264 4.21 -17.88 -3.51
N ARG A 265 3.35 -17.48 -4.44
CA ARG A 265 3.60 -17.57 -5.90
C ARG A 265 4.87 -16.84 -6.31
N ALA A 266 5.56 -17.36 -7.33
CA ALA A 266 6.84 -16.82 -7.80
C ALA A 266 6.79 -15.33 -8.17
N SER A 267 5.71 -14.89 -8.85
CA SER A 267 5.51 -13.48 -9.25
C SER A 267 5.39 -12.53 -8.06
N LEU A 268 4.67 -12.93 -7.02
CA LEU A 268 4.54 -12.18 -5.78
C LEU A 268 5.87 -12.18 -5.02
N ARG A 269 6.51 -13.34 -4.89
CA ARG A 269 7.82 -13.49 -4.23
C ARG A 269 8.89 -12.61 -4.88
N LEU A 270 8.94 -12.55 -6.21
CA LEU A 270 9.80 -11.65 -6.97
C LEU A 270 9.54 -10.19 -6.57
N SER A 271 8.28 -9.74 -6.64
CA SER A 271 7.91 -8.36 -6.29
C SER A 271 8.24 -8.04 -4.83
N THR A 272 8.03 -8.98 -3.93
CA THR A 272 8.37 -8.89 -2.51
C THR A 272 9.88 -8.73 -2.29
N HIS A 273 10.72 -9.48 -3.01
CA HIS A 273 12.16 -9.29 -2.95
C HIS A 273 12.57 -7.89 -3.42
N LEU A 274 12.07 -7.43 -4.58
CA LEU A 274 12.41 -6.10 -5.11
C LEU A 274 12.02 -4.97 -4.13
N LEU A 275 10.82 -5.04 -3.57
CA LEU A 275 10.34 -4.06 -2.59
C LEU A 275 11.09 -4.12 -1.25
N ALA A 276 11.46 -5.31 -0.78
CA ALA A 276 12.27 -5.47 0.43
C ALA A 276 13.68 -4.90 0.24
N GLY A 277 14.33 -5.21 -0.89
CA GLY A 277 15.66 -4.69 -1.21
C GLY A 277 15.66 -3.17 -1.30
N MET A 278 14.67 -2.57 -1.97
CA MET A 278 14.52 -1.12 -2.03
C MET A 278 14.32 -0.49 -0.64
N ALA A 279 13.46 -1.08 0.19
CA ALA A 279 13.27 -0.59 1.55
C ALA A 279 14.55 -0.69 2.40
N MET A 280 15.38 -1.72 2.19
CA MET A 280 16.70 -1.81 2.82
C MET A 280 17.65 -0.70 2.34
N GLU A 281 17.73 -0.45 1.02
CA GLU A 281 18.56 0.64 0.47
C GLU A 281 18.11 2.01 1.01
N ARG A 282 16.80 2.22 1.18
CA ARG A 282 16.23 3.43 1.81
C ARG A 282 16.59 3.60 3.29
N MET A 283 17.01 2.54 3.96
CA MET A 283 17.54 2.56 5.33
C MET A 283 19.07 2.53 5.36
N ASP A 284 19.71 2.78 4.22
CA ASP A 284 21.16 2.72 4.07
C ASP A 284 21.72 1.32 4.42
N GLN A 285 20.99 0.27 4.08
CA GLN A 285 21.40 -1.14 4.19
C GLN A 285 21.44 -1.77 2.80
N SER A 286 22.32 -2.76 2.56
CA SER A 286 22.39 -3.38 1.24
C SER A 286 21.16 -4.23 0.94
N GLY A 287 20.40 -3.84 -0.08
CA GLY A 287 19.28 -4.58 -0.65
C GLY A 287 19.70 -5.63 -1.69
N ARG A 288 20.98 -5.66 -2.09
CA ARG A 288 21.54 -6.55 -3.13
C ARG A 288 21.20 -8.03 -2.94
N PRO A 289 21.21 -8.63 -1.73
CA PRO A 289 20.80 -10.02 -1.55
C PRO A 289 19.36 -10.28 -2.04
N HIS A 290 18.46 -9.32 -1.83
CA HIS A 290 17.08 -9.43 -2.32
C HIS A 290 16.98 -9.25 -3.83
N PHE A 291 17.68 -8.27 -4.43
CA PHE A 291 17.67 -8.09 -5.88
C PHE A 291 18.22 -9.31 -6.63
N ARG A 292 19.29 -9.93 -6.12
CA ARG A 292 19.83 -11.18 -6.66
C ARG A 292 18.85 -12.35 -6.49
N ALA A 293 18.12 -12.41 -5.38
CA ALA A 293 17.07 -13.41 -5.21
C ALA A 293 15.92 -13.23 -6.21
N ALA A 294 15.50 -12.00 -6.49
CA ALA A 294 14.53 -11.71 -7.54
C ALA A 294 15.05 -12.09 -8.93
N PHE A 295 16.31 -11.76 -9.24
CA PHE A 295 16.95 -12.14 -10.51
C PHE A 295 17.00 -13.65 -10.73
N ARG A 296 17.26 -14.44 -9.68
CA ARG A 296 17.18 -15.90 -9.75
C ARG A 296 15.77 -16.43 -10.03
N ILE A 297 14.72 -15.71 -9.61
CA ILE A 297 13.32 -16.11 -9.88
C ILE A 297 12.98 -15.83 -11.34
N ASN A 298 13.34 -14.66 -11.88
CA ASN A 298 13.13 -14.33 -13.28
C ASN A 298 14.21 -13.38 -13.81
N PRO A 299 15.24 -13.89 -14.52
CA PRO A 299 16.31 -13.06 -15.06
C PRO A 299 15.89 -12.28 -16.32
N LEU A 300 14.71 -12.54 -16.88
CA LEU A 300 14.18 -11.85 -18.06
C LEU A 300 13.15 -10.77 -17.70
N ASP A 301 12.93 -10.51 -16.41
CA ASP A 301 12.02 -9.46 -15.95
C ASP A 301 12.74 -8.10 -15.94
N ARG A 302 12.31 -7.17 -16.80
CA ARG A 302 12.92 -5.84 -16.94
C ARG A 302 13.00 -5.09 -15.61
N SER A 303 11.95 -5.12 -14.79
CA SER A 303 11.92 -4.45 -13.49
C SER A 303 12.96 -5.04 -12.53
N THR A 304 13.16 -6.35 -12.56
CA THR A 304 14.20 -7.02 -11.78
C THR A 304 15.59 -6.54 -12.14
N ILE A 305 15.88 -6.38 -13.44
CA ILE A 305 17.17 -5.82 -13.89
C ILE A 305 17.32 -4.35 -13.49
N GLN A 306 16.26 -3.54 -13.64
CA GLN A 306 16.28 -2.14 -13.21
C GLN A 306 16.60 -2.02 -11.71
N TYR A 307 15.95 -2.81 -10.86
CA TYR A 307 16.20 -2.79 -9.41
C TYR A 307 17.59 -3.32 -9.05
N LEU A 308 18.11 -4.32 -9.78
CA LEU A 308 19.47 -4.83 -9.58
C LEU A 308 20.51 -3.74 -9.93
N ILE A 309 20.34 -3.06 -11.07
CA ILE A 309 21.16 -1.90 -11.46
C ILE A 309 21.07 -0.79 -10.42
N MET A 310 19.86 -0.43 -9.96
CA MET A 310 19.68 0.57 -8.91
C MET A 310 20.42 0.19 -7.61
N GLY A 311 20.43 -1.10 -7.24
CA GLY A 311 21.19 -1.58 -6.09
C GLY A 311 22.70 -1.46 -6.25
N GLU A 312 23.25 -1.76 -7.43
CA GLU A 312 24.67 -1.54 -7.70
C GLU A 312 25.02 -0.04 -7.78
N MET A 313 24.13 0.79 -8.33
CA MET A 313 24.27 2.27 -8.33
C MET A 313 24.29 2.84 -6.91
N SER A 314 23.44 2.33 -6.00
CA SER A 314 23.48 2.73 -4.59
C SER A 314 24.77 2.34 -3.89
N GLU A 315 25.33 1.16 -4.19
CA GLU A 315 26.65 0.76 -3.68
C GLU A 315 27.77 1.66 -4.22
N LEU A 316 27.69 2.05 -5.50
CA LEU A 316 28.64 2.98 -6.11
C LEU A 316 28.64 4.32 -5.39
N VAL A 317 27.47 4.96 -5.25
CA VAL A 317 27.32 6.25 -4.54
C VAL A 317 27.80 6.15 -3.09
N ARG A 318 27.44 5.07 -2.39
CA ARG A 318 27.88 4.84 -1.00
C ARG A 318 29.40 4.68 -0.89
N SER A 319 30.02 3.97 -1.83
CA SER A 319 31.47 3.76 -1.86
C SER A 319 32.23 5.07 -2.10
N GLU A 320 31.68 5.98 -2.92
CA GLU A 320 32.25 7.31 -3.13
C GLU A 320 32.21 8.15 -1.85
N LEU A 321 31.07 8.17 -1.17
CA LEU A 321 30.90 8.88 0.09
C LEU A 321 31.83 8.36 1.20
N GLN A 322 32.17 7.07 1.17
CA GLN A 322 33.10 6.44 2.11
C GLN A 322 34.57 6.55 1.69
N SER A 323 34.88 7.30 0.62
CA SER A 323 36.25 7.48 0.09
C SER A 323 36.98 6.14 -0.16
N ARG A 324 36.25 5.12 -0.64
CA ARG A 324 36.86 3.84 -1.03
C ARG A 324 37.81 4.03 -2.22
N SER A 325 38.69 3.04 -2.40
CA SER A 325 39.68 3.07 -3.47
C SER A 325 39.03 3.24 -4.85
N GLY A 326 39.73 3.91 -5.78
CA GLY A 326 39.27 4.02 -7.17
C GLY A 326 38.99 2.65 -7.83
N ALA A 327 39.73 1.61 -7.43
CA ALA A 327 39.53 0.24 -7.89
C ALA A 327 38.16 -0.34 -7.49
N ASP A 328 37.64 -0.04 -6.30
CA ASP A 328 36.33 -0.50 -5.85
C ASP A 328 35.18 0.17 -6.62
N LEU A 329 35.35 1.46 -6.93
CA LEU A 329 34.42 2.22 -7.76
C LEU A 329 34.40 1.66 -9.18
N GLU A 330 35.57 1.48 -9.80
CA GLU A 330 35.69 0.93 -11.14
C GLU A 330 35.12 -0.49 -11.24
N LYS A 331 35.35 -1.34 -10.22
CA LYS A 331 34.75 -2.68 -10.14
C LYS A 331 33.23 -2.62 -10.08
N THR A 332 32.66 -1.64 -9.39
CA THR A 332 31.21 -1.46 -9.30
C THR A 332 30.63 -0.95 -10.61
N SER A 333 31.27 0.04 -11.24
CA SER A 333 30.89 0.54 -12.57
C SER A 333 30.92 -0.57 -13.62
N ARG A 334 31.99 -1.38 -13.67
CA ARG A 334 32.08 -2.52 -14.61
C ARG A 334 30.94 -3.52 -14.42
N ARG A 335 30.58 -3.87 -13.18
CA ARG A 335 29.41 -4.74 -12.92
C ARG A 335 28.11 -4.14 -13.44
N ILE A 336 27.93 -2.82 -13.34
CA ILE A 336 26.74 -2.15 -13.88
C ILE A 336 26.75 -2.21 -15.41
N GLU A 337 27.89 -1.95 -16.06
CA GLU A 337 28.00 -2.07 -17.52
C GLU A 337 27.73 -3.50 -18.02
N GLU A 338 28.28 -4.51 -17.34
CA GLU A 338 28.04 -5.92 -17.65
C GLU A 338 26.54 -6.27 -17.54
N LEU A 339 25.87 -5.79 -16.49
CA LEU A 339 24.43 -5.95 -16.33
C LEU A 339 23.65 -5.30 -17.48
N ILE A 340 24.02 -4.09 -17.88
CA ILE A 340 23.37 -3.39 -19.00
C ILE A 340 23.62 -4.13 -20.32
N ASN A 341 24.86 -4.49 -20.62
CA ASN A 341 25.25 -5.13 -21.87
C ASN A 341 24.55 -6.49 -22.02
N SER A 342 24.55 -7.30 -20.97
CA SER A 342 23.98 -8.65 -20.98
C SER A 342 22.44 -8.67 -21.04
N ASN A 343 21.79 -7.56 -20.66
CA ASN A 343 20.32 -7.47 -20.56
C ASN A 343 19.70 -6.39 -21.44
N SER A 344 20.48 -5.74 -22.31
CA SER A 344 20.05 -4.63 -23.17
C SER A 344 18.79 -4.96 -23.98
N ARG A 345 18.67 -6.21 -24.47
CA ARG A 345 17.50 -6.72 -25.19
C ARG A 345 16.16 -6.65 -24.43
N LEU A 346 16.19 -6.54 -23.10
CA LEU A 346 14.98 -6.40 -22.27
C LEU A 346 14.47 -4.95 -22.21
N PHE A 347 15.21 -4.01 -22.80
CA PHE A 347 14.90 -2.59 -22.84
C PHE A 347 14.62 -2.16 -24.29
N PRO A 348 13.83 -1.10 -24.50
CA PRO A 348 13.71 -0.48 -25.81
C PRO A 348 15.10 -0.05 -26.34
N PRO A 349 15.36 -0.13 -27.66
CA PRO A 349 16.64 0.25 -28.25
C PRO A 349 17.14 1.64 -27.85
N GLU A 350 16.22 2.59 -27.68
CA GLU A 350 16.49 3.98 -27.28
C GLU A 350 16.12 4.24 -25.82
N SER A 351 16.48 3.33 -24.92
CA SER A 351 16.18 3.49 -23.50
C SER A 351 16.94 4.68 -22.90
N VAL A 352 16.27 5.83 -22.79
CA VAL A 352 16.76 7.02 -22.07
C VAL A 352 17.23 6.66 -20.66
N TRP A 353 16.52 5.75 -19.99
CA TRP A 353 16.89 5.28 -18.65
C TRP A 353 18.28 4.63 -18.63
N LEU A 354 18.58 3.70 -19.55
CA LEU A 354 19.90 3.08 -19.64
C LEU A 354 20.98 4.07 -20.06
N ALA A 355 20.68 4.98 -20.98
CA ALA A 355 21.61 6.02 -21.40
C ALA A 355 22.01 6.92 -20.20
N THR A 356 21.04 7.29 -19.36
CA THR A 356 21.30 8.06 -18.13
C THR A 356 22.14 7.25 -17.15
N VAL A 357 21.84 5.96 -16.92
CA VAL A 357 22.67 5.11 -16.04
C VAL A 357 24.12 5.07 -16.52
N ARG A 358 24.38 4.86 -17.82
CA ARG A 358 25.75 4.83 -18.38
C ARG A 358 26.49 6.15 -18.16
N ALA A 359 25.82 7.27 -18.40
CA ALA A 359 26.43 8.58 -18.19
C ALA A 359 26.61 8.94 -16.70
N MET A 360 25.99 8.15 -15.81
CA MET A 360 26.20 8.17 -14.37
C MET A 360 27.20 7.12 -13.91
N LEU A 361 28.01 6.49 -14.77
CA LEU A 361 29.19 5.73 -14.37
C LEU A 361 30.41 6.65 -14.42
#